data_AF-A0A2K0TY71-F1
#
_entry.id   AF-A0A2K0TY71-F1
#
_cell.length_a   1.000
_cell.length_b   1.000
_cell.length_c   1.000
_cell.angle_alpha   90.00
_cell.angle_beta   90.00
_cell.angle_gamma   90.00
#
_symmetry.space_group_name_H-M   'P 1'
#
loop_
_entity.id
_entity.type
_entity.pdbx_description
1 polymer ?
#
loop_
_entity_poly.entity_id
_entity_poly.type
_entity_poly.pdbx_seq_one_letter_code
_entity_poly.pdbx_strand_id
1 'polypeptide(L)'
;MANPPQATTKPLRRSAIKPRKTFRELFLHRLPNYNGPYNVGYMEIEVPVRDPRPVSSLRRNGKPVLRLDTILMGIYYPCDLHNSSGAEKPHRVDWMPRPRAATAKGYAKYLHIPALPVTAYLACTSLFTKLPAFRNAKLAAHWPEDICNDSGPTGQKAREEEEDPTSRPRFPVIIFSHGLGGSRLCYSSICGELASFGFIVVAVEHRDGSGARTYVSLPSNVEAAAIESSTAEIHTNNDGKENDAKDKKVQRRRKEGSNPYYVVDYILPKDNAQDTSPHNRRGVDHTLRSAQIELRQEEIKEAFYILELLNSGHGDDVASLNLRKKGNVASSSVGLNGVNWEDWKGSMFLNNVTMMGHSFGGATTVQICRDYTLEWIGQGVILDAWGQATPPAGENRKERIAKPLISISSEAFMHWKDNFDKVVEFSDEARESGALCWMLTIVGSTHLAMTDLAVLYPQWMSILMKSMVNPTRAISLTITASLEFLKIVLPPEQTKYNMWADEQLLQSAEQPPEPTEPLRTDHAPDHKWVAVRLKIPNEFSVRVKAWFRRTWRFVICAGREVADLAHGLHDFGEQEEIWTHMCPTHEMVEEYMTQFR
;
A
#
# COMPACT_ATOMS: atom_id res chain seq x y z
N MET A 1 34.02 31.25 7.81
CA MET A 1 33.11 30.27 8.42
C MET A 1 31.75 30.48 7.78
N ALA A 2 31.38 29.62 6.82
CA ALA A 2 30.07 29.66 6.20
C ALA A 2 29.06 29.08 7.19
N ASN A 3 27.95 29.78 7.42
CA ASN A 3 26.86 29.28 8.26
C ASN A 3 26.31 27.98 7.64
N PRO A 4 26.00 26.95 8.45
CA PRO A 4 25.31 25.77 7.95
C PRO A 4 23.96 26.18 7.33
N PRO A 5 23.50 25.51 6.25
CA PRO A 5 22.22 25.82 5.64
C PRO A 5 21.12 25.66 6.70
N GLN A 6 20.43 26.76 7.01
CA GLN A 6 19.25 26.73 7.85
C GLN A 6 18.17 25.94 7.10
N ALA A 7 17.81 24.77 7.62
CA ALA A 7 16.61 24.08 7.21
C ALA A 7 15.45 25.08 7.30
N THR A 8 14.84 25.39 6.15
CA THR A 8 13.70 26.30 6.07
C THR A 8 12.51 25.66 6.76
N THR A 9 12.38 25.87 8.07
CA THR A 9 11.18 25.54 8.84
C THR A 9 10.10 26.58 8.52
N LYS A 10 9.61 26.55 7.27
CA LYS A 10 8.36 27.24 6.92
C LYS A 10 7.25 26.62 7.79
N PRO A 11 6.37 27.43 8.41
CA PRO A 11 5.28 26.92 9.23
C PRO A 11 4.40 25.96 8.41
N LEU A 12 3.85 24.93 9.09
CA LEU A 12 2.93 23.95 8.51
C LEU A 12 1.87 24.67 7.66
N ARG A 13 2.08 24.56 6.35
CA ARG A 13 1.23 25.04 5.25
C ARG A 13 -0.22 24.60 5.48
N ARG A 14 -1.21 25.41 5.07
CA ARG A 14 -2.64 25.15 5.37
C ARG A 14 -3.02 23.75 4.87
N SER A 15 -3.08 22.81 5.81
CA SER A 15 -3.38 21.41 5.51
C SER A 15 -4.81 21.26 5.03
N ALA A 16 -5.04 20.30 4.12
CA ALA A 16 -6.36 19.80 3.77
C ALA A 16 -7.28 19.65 5.01
N ILE A 17 -8.60 19.73 4.82
CA ILE A 17 -9.56 19.70 5.93
C ILE A 17 -9.36 18.42 6.75
N LYS A 18 -8.85 18.54 7.99
CA LYS A 18 -8.60 17.39 8.85
C LYS A 18 -9.94 16.74 9.25
N PRO A 19 -10.14 15.44 8.99
CA PRO A 19 -11.41 14.79 9.31
C PRO A 19 -11.70 14.82 10.81
N ARG A 20 -12.95 15.09 11.19
CA ARG A 20 -13.35 15.05 12.60
C ARG A 20 -13.25 13.63 13.14
N LYS A 21 -12.53 13.49 14.26
CA LYS A 21 -12.39 12.23 15.00
C LYS A 21 -13.73 11.84 15.63
N THR A 22 -14.10 10.58 15.49
CA THR A 22 -15.24 10.00 16.21
C THR A 22 -14.90 9.83 17.69
N PHE A 23 -15.91 9.74 18.55
CA PHE A 23 -15.69 9.49 19.97
C PHE A 23 -14.84 8.23 20.21
N ARG A 24 -15.05 7.17 19.42
CA ARG A 24 -14.23 5.94 19.48
C ARG A 24 -12.75 6.21 19.22
N GLU A 25 -12.41 7.00 18.21
CA GLU A 25 -11.02 7.31 17.82
C GLU A 25 -10.30 8.24 18.81
N LEU A 26 -11.03 8.82 19.78
CA LEU A 26 -10.41 9.56 20.88
C LEU A 26 -9.83 8.63 21.94
N PHE A 27 -10.38 7.42 22.09
CA PHE A 27 -9.99 6.47 23.16
C PHE A 27 -9.38 5.16 22.64
N LEU A 28 -9.62 4.80 21.37
CA LEU A 28 -9.11 3.58 20.73
C LEU A 28 -8.18 3.90 19.55
N HIS A 29 -7.68 2.84 18.92
CA HIS A 29 -6.74 2.90 17.79
C HIS A 29 -7.28 3.74 16.63
N ARG A 30 -6.40 4.61 16.11
CA ARG A 30 -6.68 5.56 15.03
C ARG A 30 -5.53 5.58 14.04
N LEU A 31 -5.86 5.97 12.81
CA LEU A 31 -4.86 6.27 11.78
C LEU A 31 -4.46 7.75 11.86
N PRO A 32 -3.21 8.09 11.51
CA PRO A 32 -2.79 9.47 11.38
C PRO A 32 -3.55 10.17 10.24
N ASN A 33 -3.69 11.49 10.33
CA ASN A 33 -4.18 12.29 9.20
C ASN A 33 -3.10 12.36 8.11
N TYR A 34 -3.53 12.63 6.89
CA TYR A 34 -2.61 12.89 5.79
C TYR A 34 -2.09 14.33 5.82
N ASN A 35 -0.84 14.55 5.42
CA ASN A 35 -0.18 15.86 5.52
C ASN A 35 -0.07 16.61 4.18
N GLY A 36 -0.42 15.98 3.06
CA GLY A 36 -0.42 16.64 1.76
C GLY A 36 -1.48 17.73 1.62
N PRO A 37 -1.40 18.54 0.54
CA PRO A 37 -2.31 19.67 0.31
C PRO A 37 -3.75 19.24 0.01
N TYR A 38 -3.98 18.03 -0.52
CA TYR A 38 -5.31 17.58 -0.91
C TYR A 38 -5.99 16.75 0.19
N ASN A 39 -7.31 16.87 0.28
CA ASN A 39 -8.11 15.85 0.94
C ASN A 39 -8.07 14.56 0.12
N VAL A 40 -8.38 13.42 0.76
CA VAL A 40 -8.29 12.11 0.10
C VAL A 40 -9.68 11.50 -0.05
N GLY A 41 -10.05 11.25 -1.30
CA GLY A 41 -11.19 10.44 -1.68
C GLY A 41 -10.83 8.95 -1.70
N TYR A 42 -11.84 8.10 -1.55
CA TYR A 42 -11.68 6.66 -1.71
C TYR A 42 -12.91 6.03 -2.35
N MET A 43 -12.69 5.16 -3.34
CA MET A 43 -13.74 4.34 -3.96
C MET A 43 -13.28 2.90 -4.19
N GLU A 44 -14.25 2.00 -4.39
CA GLU A 44 -14.00 0.57 -4.54
C GLU A 44 -14.67 0.07 -5.82
N ILE A 45 -13.88 -0.52 -6.71
CA ILE A 45 -14.34 -1.04 -7.99
C ILE A 45 -14.04 -2.54 -8.02
N GLU A 46 -15.08 -3.36 -8.17
CA GLU A 46 -14.98 -4.79 -8.46
C GLU A 46 -15.68 -5.07 -9.79
N VAL A 47 -14.94 -5.45 -10.82
CA VAL A 47 -15.50 -5.71 -12.15
C VAL A 47 -15.06 -7.07 -12.67
N PRO A 48 -15.89 -7.74 -13.49
CA PRO A 48 -15.46 -8.94 -14.21
C PRO A 48 -14.26 -8.64 -15.10
N VAL A 49 -13.32 -9.58 -15.17
CA VAL A 49 -12.21 -9.47 -16.12
C VAL A 49 -12.67 -9.77 -17.54
N ARG A 50 -11.92 -9.30 -18.53
CA ARG A 50 -12.23 -9.54 -19.96
C ARG A 50 -12.17 -11.02 -20.35
N ASP A 51 -11.25 -11.77 -19.77
CA ASP A 51 -11.04 -13.21 -20.02
C ASP A 51 -10.98 -14.00 -18.70
N PRO A 52 -12.14 -14.44 -18.15
CA PRO A 52 -12.17 -15.21 -16.91
C PRO A 52 -11.62 -16.64 -17.09
N ARG A 53 -10.54 -16.98 -16.38
CA ARG A 53 -9.86 -18.28 -16.56
C ARG A 53 -8.98 -18.69 -15.38
N PRO A 54 -8.62 -19.98 -15.28
CA PRO A 54 -7.48 -20.42 -14.47
C PRO A 54 -6.20 -19.68 -14.85
N VAL A 55 -5.39 -19.36 -13.84
CA VAL A 55 -4.04 -18.81 -14.02
C VAL A 55 -3.04 -19.78 -13.42
N SER A 56 -1.89 -19.91 -14.07
CA SER A 56 -0.86 -20.93 -13.81
C SER A 56 -1.27 -22.38 -14.09
N SER A 57 -0.28 -23.26 -14.15
CA SER A 57 -0.47 -24.71 -14.23
C SER A 57 -0.71 -25.39 -12.87
N LEU A 58 -0.78 -24.61 -11.78
CA LEU A 58 -0.87 -25.14 -10.43
C LEU A 58 -2.23 -25.82 -10.16
N ARG A 59 -2.20 -27.12 -9.85
CA ARG A 59 -3.38 -27.93 -9.55
C ARG A 59 -3.31 -28.60 -8.18
N ARG A 60 -4.45 -28.70 -7.50
CA ARG A 60 -4.64 -29.52 -6.28
C ARG A 60 -5.86 -30.40 -6.51
N ASN A 61 -5.71 -31.72 -6.32
CA ASN A 61 -6.76 -32.71 -6.55
C ASN A 61 -7.36 -32.62 -7.97
N GLY A 62 -6.52 -32.43 -8.99
CA GLY A 62 -6.93 -32.30 -10.39
C GLY A 62 -7.47 -30.92 -10.80
N LYS A 63 -7.87 -30.08 -9.84
CA LYS A 63 -8.48 -28.76 -10.08
C LYS A 63 -7.47 -27.62 -10.01
N PRO A 64 -7.64 -26.54 -10.78
CA PRO A 64 -6.83 -25.33 -10.64
C PRO A 64 -6.87 -24.76 -9.22
N VAL A 65 -5.75 -24.19 -8.78
CA VAL A 65 -5.65 -23.51 -7.47
C VAL A 65 -5.98 -22.04 -7.56
N LEU A 66 -5.56 -21.40 -8.65
CA LEU A 66 -5.65 -19.96 -8.85
C LEU A 66 -6.49 -19.67 -10.09
N ARG A 67 -7.38 -18.68 -9.97
CA ARG A 67 -8.32 -18.30 -11.02
C ARG A 67 -8.56 -16.80 -11.00
N LEU A 68 -8.62 -16.21 -12.19
CA LEU A 68 -8.93 -14.81 -12.40
C LEU A 68 -10.35 -14.70 -12.96
N ASP A 69 -11.21 -14.00 -12.23
CA ASP A 69 -12.63 -13.83 -12.59
C ASP A 69 -13.10 -12.39 -12.52
N THR A 70 -12.64 -11.71 -11.48
CA THR A 70 -12.88 -10.31 -11.24
C THR A 70 -11.62 -9.70 -10.68
N ILE A 71 -11.40 -8.43 -10.96
CA ILE A 71 -10.46 -7.61 -10.20
C ILE A 71 -11.20 -6.82 -9.14
N LEU A 72 -10.54 -6.59 -8.00
CA LEU A 72 -10.99 -5.60 -7.01
C LEU A 72 -9.86 -4.66 -6.71
N MET A 73 -10.15 -3.37 -6.79
CA MET A 73 -9.22 -2.32 -6.43
C MET A 73 -9.89 -1.25 -5.56
N GLY A 74 -9.10 -0.72 -4.63
CA GLY A 74 -9.42 0.49 -3.89
C GLY A 74 -8.62 1.65 -4.47
N ILE A 75 -9.28 2.74 -4.85
CA ILE A 75 -8.62 3.89 -5.45
C ILE A 75 -8.63 5.02 -4.43
N TYR A 76 -7.45 5.43 -3.97
CA TYR A 76 -7.21 6.63 -3.17
C TYR A 76 -6.86 7.76 -4.14
N TYR A 77 -7.49 8.92 -4.01
CA TYR A 77 -7.30 10.01 -4.96
C TYR A 77 -7.43 11.39 -4.29
N PRO A 78 -6.83 12.44 -4.86
CA PRO A 78 -7.00 13.81 -4.38
C PRO A 78 -8.46 14.23 -4.55
N CYS A 79 -9.12 14.72 -3.51
CA CYS A 79 -10.51 15.13 -3.56
C CYS A 79 -10.72 16.57 -3.09
N ASP A 80 -11.76 17.21 -3.62
CA ASP A 80 -12.20 18.53 -3.20
C ASP A 80 -13.39 18.42 -2.24
N LEU A 81 -13.24 19.01 -1.05
CA LEU A 81 -14.30 19.11 -0.04
C LEU A 81 -14.84 20.54 0.14
N HIS A 82 -14.20 21.55 -0.44
CA HIS A 82 -14.52 22.97 -0.20
C HIS A 82 -15.92 23.35 -0.71
N ASN A 83 -16.38 22.71 -1.78
CA ASN A 83 -17.70 22.95 -2.39
C ASN A 83 -18.85 22.09 -1.83
N SER A 84 -18.63 21.34 -0.73
CA SER A 84 -19.62 20.40 -0.19
C SER A 84 -20.71 21.05 0.70
N SER A 85 -20.85 22.38 0.67
CA SER A 85 -21.67 23.18 1.60
C SER A 85 -23.18 22.92 1.55
N GLY A 86 -23.67 22.12 0.58
CA GLY A 86 -25.09 21.73 0.46
C GLY A 86 -25.39 20.23 0.40
N ALA A 87 -24.38 19.35 0.36
CA ALA A 87 -24.58 17.89 0.28
C ALA A 87 -24.50 17.23 1.66
N GLU A 88 -25.13 16.05 1.84
CA GLU A 88 -24.93 15.22 3.03
C GLU A 88 -23.42 15.08 3.33
N LYS A 89 -23.02 15.26 4.59
CA LYS A 89 -21.61 15.29 4.99
C LYS A 89 -20.87 14.05 4.45
N PRO A 90 -19.71 14.23 3.80
CA PRO A 90 -19.00 13.11 3.16
C PRO A 90 -18.63 12.04 4.19
N HIS A 91 -18.94 10.78 3.88
CA HIS A 91 -18.79 9.66 4.80
C HIS A 91 -17.38 9.06 4.76
N ARG A 92 -16.78 8.86 5.94
CA ARG A 92 -15.47 8.17 6.03
C ARG A 92 -15.58 6.66 5.85
N VAL A 93 -14.59 6.13 5.13
CA VAL A 93 -14.44 4.70 4.84
C VAL A 93 -13.98 3.94 6.09
N ASP A 94 -14.39 2.67 6.21
CA ASP A 94 -13.89 1.80 7.28
C ASP A 94 -12.56 1.18 6.87
N TRP A 95 -11.64 1.05 7.82
CA TRP A 95 -10.33 0.42 7.60
C TRP A 95 -10.44 -1.10 7.38
N MET A 96 -11.28 -1.81 8.15
CA MET A 96 -11.42 -3.26 8.00
C MET A 96 -12.37 -3.61 6.83
N PRO A 97 -11.96 -4.48 5.88
CA PRO A 97 -12.84 -5.00 4.84
C PRO A 97 -14.12 -5.62 5.38
N ARG A 98 -15.20 -5.59 4.59
CA ARG A 98 -16.46 -6.26 4.92
C ARG A 98 -16.46 -7.69 4.35
N PRO A 99 -17.19 -8.64 4.98
CA PRO A 99 -17.77 -8.57 6.32
C PRO A 99 -16.68 -8.68 7.39
N ARG A 100 -16.63 -7.70 8.31
CA ARG A 100 -15.47 -7.49 9.20
C ARG A 100 -15.14 -8.67 10.10
N ALA A 101 -16.15 -9.31 10.68
CA ALA A 101 -15.94 -10.50 11.51
C ALA A 101 -15.39 -11.68 10.69
N ALA A 102 -15.80 -11.81 9.44
CA ALA A 102 -15.28 -12.84 8.56
C ALA A 102 -13.85 -12.52 8.11
N THR A 103 -13.52 -11.26 7.83
CA THR A 103 -12.14 -10.83 7.58
C THR A 103 -11.23 -11.10 8.79
N ALA A 104 -11.71 -10.86 10.02
CA ALA A 104 -10.98 -11.20 11.24
C ALA A 104 -10.71 -12.72 11.36
N LYS A 105 -11.66 -13.58 10.95
CA LYS A 105 -11.43 -15.03 10.84
C LYS A 105 -10.34 -15.37 9.81
N GLY A 106 -10.27 -14.63 8.71
CA GLY A 106 -9.19 -14.76 7.71
C GLY A 106 -7.81 -14.49 8.32
N TYR A 107 -7.67 -13.39 9.07
CA TYR A 107 -6.44 -13.11 9.82
C TYR A 107 -6.10 -14.21 10.82
N ALA A 108 -7.09 -14.76 11.52
CA ALA A 108 -6.87 -15.86 12.46
C ALA A 108 -6.34 -17.12 11.75
N LYS A 109 -6.89 -17.44 10.58
CA LYS A 109 -6.42 -18.54 9.72
C LYS A 109 -4.99 -18.31 9.24
N TYR A 110 -4.68 -17.10 8.76
CA TYR A 110 -3.33 -16.71 8.35
C TYR A 110 -2.31 -16.83 9.49
N LEU A 111 -2.68 -16.37 10.70
CA LEU A 111 -1.81 -16.42 11.87
C LEU A 111 -1.75 -17.79 12.55
N HIS A 112 -2.55 -18.77 12.11
CA HIS A 112 -2.71 -20.08 12.76
C HIS A 112 -3.17 -19.99 14.23
N ILE A 113 -4.05 -19.04 14.56
CA ILE A 113 -4.58 -18.82 15.92
C ILE A 113 -6.12 -19.03 15.90
N PRO A 114 -6.74 -19.49 17.00
CA PRO A 114 -8.20 -19.58 17.09
C PRO A 114 -8.90 -18.25 16.77
N ALA A 115 -9.99 -18.34 16.01
CA ALA A 115 -10.65 -17.15 15.46
C ALA A 115 -11.35 -16.26 16.49
N LEU A 116 -11.89 -16.83 17.57
CA LEU A 116 -12.64 -16.08 18.57
C LEU A 116 -11.76 -15.04 19.30
N PRO A 117 -10.58 -15.40 19.86
CA PRO A 117 -9.67 -14.41 20.46
C PRO A 117 -9.27 -13.28 19.49
N VAL A 118 -8.90 -13.64 18.25
CA VAL A 118 -8.50 -12.65 17.23
C VAL A 118 -9.65 -11.72 16.89
N THR A 119 -10.85 -12.26 16.67
CA THR A 119 -12.04 -11.47 16.33
C THR A 119 -12.45 -10.56 17.49
N ALA A 120 -12.42 -11.07 18.73
CA ALA A 120 -12.73 -10.29 19.93
C ALA A 120 -11.72 -9.14 20.11
N TYR A 121 -10.43 -9.41 19.95
CA TYR A 121 -9.38 -8.41 20.03
C TYR A 121 -9.56 -7.33 18.97
N LEU A 122 -9.74 -7.69 17.70
CA LEU A 122 -9.98 -6.73 16.61
C LEU A 122 -11.27 -5.92 16.83
N ALA A 123 -12.35 -6.54 17.28
CA ALA A 123 -13.62 -5.87 17.58
C ALA A 123 -13.45 -4.76 18.65
N CYS A 124 -12.73 -5.08 19.72
CA CYS A 124 -12.41 -4.15 20.79
C CYS A 124 -11.40 -3.06 20.38
N THR A 125 -10.64 -3.27 19.29
CA THR A 125 -9.54 -2.38 18.89
C THR A 125 -9.82 -1.66 17.56
N SER A 126 -9.54 -2.28 16.42
CA SER A 126 -9.43 -1.64 15.11
C SER A 126 -10.58 -1.92 14.13
N LEU A 127 -11.49 -2.86 14.44
CA LEU A 127 -12.50 -3.34 13.50
C LEU A 127 -13.42 -2.22 12.96
N PHE A 128 -13.64 -1.16 13.74
CA PHE A 128 -14.45 -0.01 13.35
C PHE A 128 -13.64 1.26 13.13
N THR A 129 -12.32 1.16 13.02
CA THR A 129 -11.46 2.29 12.72
C THR A 129 -11.79 2.85 11.35
N LYS A 130 -11.77 4.18 11.23
CA LYS A 130 -12.06 4.89 9.99
C LYS A 130 -10.77 5.31 9.33
N LEU A 131 -10.77 5.25 8.00
CA LEU A 131 -9.73 5.88 7.21
C LEU A 131 -9.87 7.41 7.31
N PRO A 132 -8.78 8.18 7.22
CA PRO A 132 -8.82 9.62 6.97
C PRO A 132 -9.24 9.98 5.53
N ALA A 133 -10.04 9.13 4.88
CA ALA A 133 -10.45 9.25 3.48
C ALA A 133 -11.99 9.24 3.34
N PHE A 134 -12.48 9.99 2.36
CA PHE A 134 -13.91 10.26 2.14
C PHE A 134 -14.44 9.42 0.97
N ARG A 135 -15.53 8.69 1.21
CA ARG A 135 -16.11 7.80 0.20
C ARG A 135 -16.71 8.61 -0.95
N ASN A 136 -16.34 8.25 -2.18
CA ASN A 136 -16.91 8.79 -3.42
C ASN A 136 -16.93 10.34 -3.47
N ALA A 137 -15.94 10.99 -2.85
CA ALA A 137 -15.82 12.44 -2.90
C ALA A 137 -15.48 12.90 -4.33
N LYS A 138 -15.78 14.17 -4.65
CA LYS A 138 -15.45 14.72 -5.96
C LYS A 138 -13.93 14.75 -6.17
N LEU A 139 -13.44 14.32 -7.33
CA LEU A 139 -12.02 14.44 -7.68
C LEU A 139 -11.60 15.92 -7.61
N ALA A 140 -10.40 16.18 -7.12
CA ALA A 140 -9.87 17.54 -7.06
C ALA A 140 -9.76 18.12 -8.48
N ALA A 141 -10.27 19.34 -8.66
CA ALA A 141 -10.26 20.06 -9.92
C ALA A 141 -9.41 21.34 -9.87
N HIS A 142 -8.68 21.53 -8.77
CA HIS A 142 -7.85 22.71 -8.51
C HIS A 142 -6.40 22.32 -8.25
N TRP A 143 -5.48 23.24 -8.53
CA TRP A 143 -4.09 23.14 -8.07
C TRP A 143 -3.96 23.51 -6.59
N PRO A 144 -2.89 23.06 -5.89
CA PRO A 144 -2.72 23.38 -4.47
C PRO A 144 -2.68 24.89 -4.23
N GLU A 145 -3.44 25.40 -3.26
CA GLU A 145 -3.56 26.84 -2.97
C GLU A 145 -2.18 27.52 -2.80
N ASP A 146 -1.23 26.85 -2.15
CA ASP A 146 0.12 27.36 -1.94
C ASP A 146 0.90 27.56 -3.24
N ILE A 147 0.66 26.72 -4.26
CA ILE A 147 1.22 26.91 -5.61
C ILE A 147 0.56 28.12 -6.25
N CYS A 148 -0.78 28.21 -6.18
CA CYS A 148 -1.52 29.34 -6.73
C CYS A 148 -1.20 30.66 -6.01
N ASN A 149 -0.72 30.63 -4.76
CA ASN A 149 -0.28 31.80 -4.02
C ASN A 149 1.19 32.18 -4.26
N ASP A 150 1.97 31.34 -4.95
CA ASP A 150 3.35 31.66 -5.30
C ASP A 150 3.39 32.83 -6.30
N SER A 151 4.12 33.88 -5.96
CA SER A 151 4.29 35.06 -6.82
C SER A 151 5.27 34.81 -7.99
N GLY A 152 5.98 33.67 -7.99
CA GLY A 152 6.88 33.28 -9.06
C GLY A 152 6.19 32.83 -10.36
N PRO A 153 6.98 32.53 -11.41
CA PRO A 153 6.45 32.11 -12.72
C PRO A 153 5.58 30.85 -12.66
N THR A 154 5.89 29.91 -11.77
CA THR A 154 5.13 28.67 -11.57
C THR A 154 3.74 28.96 -11.03
N GLY A 155 3.62 29.81 -10.00
CA GLY A 155 2.33 30.19 -9.46
C GLY A 155 1.51 31.06 -10.40
N GLN A 156 2.16 31.89 -11.24
CA GLN A 156 1.46 32.63 -12.31
C GLN A 156 0.80 31.66 -13.30
N LYS A 157 1.55 30.69 -13.83
CA LYS A 157 1.00 29.68 -14.74
C LYS A 157 -0.11 28.85 -14.09
N ALA A 158 0.05 28.48 -12.82
CA ALA A 158 -0.98 27.74 -12.10
C ALA A 158 -2.30 28.54 -12.01
N ARG A 159 -2.24 29.86 -11.73
CA ARG A 159 -3.41 30.73 -11.73
C ARG A 159 -4.06 30.87 -13.11
N GLU A 160 -3.25 31.05 -14.15
CA GLU A 160 -3.74 31.12 -15.54
C GLU A 160 -4.45 29.82 -15.95
N GLU A 161 -3.90 28.66 -15.56
CA GLU A 161 -4.50 27.34 -15.79
C GLU A 161 -5.73 27.06 -14.92
N GLU A 162 -5.86 27.69 -13.75
CA GLU A 162 -7.04 27.57 -12.88
C GLU A 162 -8.21 28.44 -13.39
N GLU A 163 -7.90 29.57 -14.03
CA GLU A 163 -8.91 30.46 -14.65
C GLU A 163 -9.49 29.88 -15.95
N ASP A 164 -8.77 28.98 -16.63
CA ASP A 164 -9.26 28.28 -17.82
C ASP A 164 -10.22 27.14 -17.42
N PRO A 165 -11.53 27.23 -17.74
CA PRO A 165 -12.52 26.22 -17.37
C PRO A 165 -12.31 24.87 -18.07
N THR A 166 -11.47 24.81 -19.10
CA THR A 166 -11.11 23.58 -19.82
C THR A 166 -9.86 22.91 -19.27
N SER A 167 -9.06 23.64 -18.49
CA SER A 167 -7.85 23.15 -17.86
C SER A 167 -8.21 22.50 -16.51
N ARG A 168 -7.71 21.28 -16.30
CA ARG A 168 -7.91 20.52 -15.07
C ARG A 168 -6.63 19.80 -14.67
N PRO A 169 -6.40 19.58 -13.37
CA PRO A 169 -5.24 18.84 -12.93
C PRO A 169 -5.29 17.39 -13.42
N ARG A 170 -4.13 16.94 -13.89
CA ARG A 170 -3.86 15.54 -14.22
C ARG A 170 -2.94 14.97 -13.16
N PHE A 171 -3.21 13.75 -12.70
CA PHE A 171 -2.50 13.15 -11.58
C PHE A 171 -1.66 11.95 -12.03
N PRO A 172 -0.40 11.84 -11.57
CA PRO A 172 0.38 10.62 -11.73
C PRO A 172 -0.27 9.44 -11.01
N VAL A 173 -0.08 8.24 -11.56
CA VAL A 173 -0.71 7.00 -11.07
C VAL A 173 0.32 6.10 -10.38
N ILE A 174 -0.08 5.54 -9.25
CA ILE A 174 0.65 4.47 -8.55
C ILE A 174 -0.27 3.25 -8.44
N ILE A 175 0.15 2.09 -8.94
CA ILE A 175 -0.52 0.82 -8.66
C ILE A 175 0.19 0.17 -7.46
N PHE A 176 -0.56 -0.14 -6.42
CA PHE A 176 -0.04 -0.68 -5.16
C PHE A 176 -0.42 -2.16 -4.96
N SER A 177 0.59 -3.01 -4.73
CA SER A 177 0.43 -4.43 -4.41
C SER A 177 0.74 -4.74 -2.94
N HIS A 178 -0.18 -5.42 -2.25
CA HIS A 178 -0.03 -5.77 -0.84
C HIS A 178 0.83 -7.02 -0.59
N GLY A 179 1.38 -7.13 0.62
CA GLY A 179 2.10 -8.31 1.10
C GLY A 179 1.20 -9.49 1.48
N LEU A 180 1.80 -10.59 1.94
CA LEU A 180 1.07 -11.74 2.49
C LEU A 180 0.24 -11.32 3.72
N GLY A 181 -0.97 -11.85 3.83
CA GLY A 181 -1.94 -11.47 4.86
C GLY A 181 -2.48 -10.04 4.72
N GLY A 182 -1.99 -9.26 3.75
CA GLY A 182 -2.41 -7.89 3.50
C GLY A 182 -3.78 -7.78 2.81
N SER A 183 -4.19 -6.53 2.59
CA SER A 183 -5.37 -6.16 1.81
C SER A 183 -5.19 -4.76 1.23
N ARG A 184 -6.06 -4.35 0.29
CA ARG A 184 -6.13 -2.99 -0.28
C ARG A 184 -6.31 -1.88 0.78
N LEU A 185 -6.72 -2.24 2.00
CA LEU A 185 -6.96 -1.31 3.11
C LEU A 185 -5.88 -1.31 4.19
N CYS A 186 -4.88 -2.20 4.11
CA CYS A 186 -3.83 -2.35 5.15
C CYS A 186 -2.66 -1.38 5.03
N TYR A 187 -2.66 -0.56 3.97
CA TYR A 187 -1.60 0.38 3.62
C TYR A 187 -2.17 1.79 3.45
N SER A 188 -3.30 2.08 4.09
CA SER A 188 -4.03 3.33 3.91
C SER A 188 -3.26 4.55 4.40
N SER A 189 -2.32 4.39 5.34
CA SER A 189 -1.40 5.45 5.75
C SER A 189 -0.40 5.81 4.65
N ILE A 190 0.08 4.85 3.86
CA ILE A 190 0.99 5.11 2.72
C ILE A 190 0.19 5.57 1.50
N CYS A 191 -0.81 4.79 1.08
CA CYS A 191 -1.61 5.05 -0.12
C CYS A 191 -2.37 6.38 -0.03
N GLY A 192 -2.92 6.67 1.15
CA GLY A 192 -3.63 7.93 1.35
C GLY A 192 -2.71 9.13 1.49
N GLU A 193 -1.51 8.99 2.07
CA GLU A 193 -0.55 10.10 2.09
C GLU A 193 -0.10 10.45 0.67
N LEU A 194 0.29 9.45 -0.12
CA LEU A 194 0.64 9.64 -1.54
C LEU A 194 -0.53 10.31 -2.29
N ALA A 195 -1.77 9.88 -2.07
CA ALA A 195 -2.93 10.54 -2.65
C ALA A 195 -3.11 11.99 -2.19
N SER A 196 -2.83 12.31 -0.92
CA SER A 196 -2.87 13.69 -0.42
C SER A 196 -1.83 14.60 -1.07
N PHE A 197 -0.75 14.03 -1.61
CA PHE A 197 0.29 14.72 -2.38
C PHE A 197 0.00 14.82 -3.88
N GLY A 198 -1.18 14.40 -4.34
CA GLY A 198 -1.58 14.56 -5.74
C GLY A 198 -1.36 13.31 -6.61
N PHE A 199 -1.36 12.12 -6.03
CA PHE A 199 -1.33 10.87 -6.81
C PHE A 199 -2.70 10.19 -6.83
N ILE A 200 -3.02 9.49 -7.92
CA ILE A 200 -4.09 8.48 -7.90
C ILE A 200 -3.44 7.14 -7.58
N VAL A 201 -3.74 6.59 -6.39
CA VAL A 201 -3.15 5.35 -5.89
C VAL A 201 -4.18 4.22 -5.94
N VAL A 202 -3.88 3.19 -6.73
CA VAL A 202 -4.74 2.05 -7.01
C VAL A 202 -4.24 0.84 -6.23
N ALA A 203 -4.81 0.60 -5.05
CA ALA A 203 -4.48 -0.54 -4.22
C ALA A 203 -5.27 -1.78 -4.66
N VAL A 204 -4.60 -2.76 -5.26
CA VAL A 204 -5.21 -4.00 -5.76
C VAL A 204 -5.43 -4.97 -4.59
N GLU A 205 -6.60 -5.61 -4.53
CA GLU A 205 -6.88 -6.73 -3.62
C GLU A 205 -6.71 -8.05 -4.37
N HIS A 206 -5.58 -8.71 -4.17
CA HIS A 206 -5.23 -9.93 -4.90
C HIS A 206 -6.12 -11.11 -4.52
N ARG A 207 -6.55 -11.88 -5.53
CA ARG A 207 -7.40 -13.09 -5.45
C ARG A 207 -6.60 -14.39 -5.48
N ASP A 208 -5.28 -14.28 -5.32
CA ASP A 208 -4.29 -15.35 -5.37
C ASP A 208 -4.19 -16.17 -4.06
N GLY A 209 -5.02 -15.88 -3.06
CA GLY A 209 -4.94 -16.50 -1.74
C GLY A 209 -3.69 -16.11 -0.96
N SER A 210 -3.08 -14.97 -1.28
CA SER A 210 -2.01 -14.38 -0.47
C SER A 210 -2.54 -13.43 0.60
N GLY A 211 -3.72 -12.82 0.39
CA GLY A 211 -4.37 -11.97 1.38
C GLY A 211 -4.98 -12.78 2.53
N ALA A 212 -5.33 -12.11 3.64
CA ALA A 212 -5.93 -12.79 4.79
C ALA A 212 -7.28 -13.45 4.44
N ARG A 213 -8.12 -12.72 3.69
CA ARG A 213 -9.38 -13.19 3.12
C ARG A 213 -9.92 -12.17 2.13
N THR A 214 -10.44 -12.66 1.01
CA THR A 214 -11.16 -11.84 0.04
C THR A 214 -12.40 -12.55 -0.51
N TYR A 215 -13.31 -11.78 -1.09
CA TYR A 215 -14.58 -12.24 -1.65
C TYR A 215 -14.61 -11.89 -3.12
N VAL A 216 -14.86 -12.90 -3.96
CA VAL A 216 -15.05 -12.73 -5.40
C VAL A 216 -16.55 -12.74 -5.69
N SER A 217 -17.09 -11.56 -5.96
CA SER A 217 -18.47 -11.43 -6.43
C SER A 217 -18.52 -11.82 -7.91
N LEU A 218 -19.53 -12.56 -8.36
CA LEU A 218 -19.67 -12.98 -9.76
C LEU A 218 -20.86 -12.28 -10.42
N PRO A 219 -20.86 -12.07 -11.74
CA PRO A 219 -22.05 -11.64 -12.45
C PRO A 219 -23.22 -12.62 -12.27
N SER A 220 -24.46 -12.10 -12.28
CA SER A 220 -25.66 -12.91 -12.02
C SER A 220 -25.92 -13.98 -13.09
N ASN A 221 -25.35 -13.82 -14.29
CA ASN A 221 -25.44 -14.74 -15.41
C ASN A 221 -24.38 -15.85 -15.39
N VAL A 222 -23.41 -15.81 -14.47
CA VAL A 222 -22.42 -16.87 -14.33
C VAL A 222 -23.00 -18.00 -13.50
N GLU A 223 -23.07 -19.19 -14.08
CA GLU A 223 -23.40 -20.40 -13.35
C GLU A 223 -22.24 -20.74 -12.41
N ALA A 224 -22.44 -20.54 -11.11
CA ALA A 224 -21.40 -20.77 -10.12
C ALA A 224 -20.90 -22.23 -10.14
N ALA A 225 -21.74 -23.20 -10.51
CA ALA A 225 -21.35 -24.61 -10.67
C ALA A 225 -20.30 -24.86 -11.77
N ALA A 226 -20.15 -23.96 -12.75
CA ALA A 226 -19.15 -24.06 -13.81
C ALA A 226 -17.74 -23.63 -13.36
N ILE A 227 -17.60 -23.09 -12.14
CA ILE A 227 -16.33 -22.60 -11.60
C ILE A 227 -15.58 -23.77 -10.96
N GLU A 228 -14.65 -24.35 -11.70
CA GLU A 228 -13.78 -25.39 -11.18
C GLU A 228 -12.52 -24.80 -10.52
N SER A 229 -12.49 -24.80 -9.18
CA SER A 229 -11.31 -24.47 -8.39
C SER A 229 -11.22 -25.35 -7.15
N SER A 230 -9.99 -25.65 -6.73
CA SER A 230 -9.69 -26.39 -5.49
C SER A 230 -9.75 -25.54 -4.23
N THR A 231 -9.80 -24.21 -4.38
CA THR A 231 -9.73 -23.24 -3.27
C THR A 231 -10.95 -22.34 -3.16
N ALA A 232 -11.83 -22.35 -4.17
CA ALA A 232 -13.10 -21.65 -4.14
C ALA A 232 -14.18 -22.52 -3.50
N GLU A 233 -14.51 -22.25 -2.24
CA GLU A 233 -15.81 -22.68 -1.70
C GLU A 233 -16.87 -21.72 -2.25
N ILE A 234 -17.69 -22.23 -3.16
CA ILE A 234 -18.73 -21.47 -3.82
C ILE A 234 -19.93 -21.41 -2.89
N HIS A 235 -20.31 -20.20 -2.49
CA HIS A 235 -21.50 -19.99 -1.70
C HIS A 235 -22.60 -19.51 -2.65
N THR A 236 -23.49 -20.44 -2.98
CA THR A 236 -24.76 -20.08 -3.61
C THR A 236 -25.77 -19.82 -2.49
N ASN A 237 -26.80 -19.01 -2.76
CA ASN A 237 -27.86 -18.72 -1.78
C ASN A 237 -28.67 -19.97 -1.32
N ASN A 238 -28.29 -21.19 -1.75
CA ASN A 238 -28.86 -22.46 -1.34
C ASN A 238 -28.12 -23.15 -0.17
N ASP A 239 -26.90 -22.76 0.20
CA ASP A 239 -26.06 -23.52 1.16
C ASP A 239 -26.37 -23.23 2.64
N GLY A 240 -27.66 -23.03 2.94
CA GLY A 240 -28.19 -22.85 4.29
C GLY A 240 -28.82 -24.11 4.90
N LYS A 241 -28.61 -25.30 4.33
CA LYS A 241 -29.14 -26.56 4.87
C LYS A 241 -28.27 -27.74 4.47
N GLU A 242 -27.35 -28.16 5.35
CA GLU A 242 -27.15 -29.61 5.51
C GLU A 242 -26.50 -30.08 6.82
N ASN A 243 -26.32 -29.25 7.85
CA ASN A 243 -25.99 -29.74 9.19
C ASN A 243 -26.66 -28.87 10.26
N ASP A 244 -27.92 -29.19 10.56
CA ASP A 244 -28.45 -29.25 11.93
C ASP A 244 -29.98 -29.39 11.88
N ALA A 245 -30.43 -30.64 12.06
CA ALA A 245 -31.81 -30.93 12.36
C ALA A 245 -32.12 -30.52 13.81
N LYS A 246 -32.86 -29.42 13.98
CA LYS A 246 -34.03 -29.26 14.88
C LYS A 246 -34.43 -27.78 15.04
N ASP A 247 -35.70 -27.50 14.72
CA ASP A 247 -36.53 -26.45 15.32
C ASP A 247 -36.12 -24.96 15.21
N LYS A 248 -36.62 -24.25 14.19
CA LYS A 248 -37.87 -23.45 14.27
C LYS A 248 -38.06 -22.54 13.06
N LYS A 249 -39.33 -22.46 12.64
CA LYS A 249 -39.89 -21.64 11.57
C LYS A 249 -39.50 -20.16 11.69
N VAL A 250 -38.62 -19.70 10.80
CA VAL A 250 -38.68 -18.35 10.21
C VAL A 250 -38.49 -18.54 8.72
N GLN A 251 -39.57 -18.46 7.95
CA GLN A 251 -39.51 -18.26 6.50
C GLN A 251 -38.80 -16.92 6.24
N ARG A 252 -37.46 -16.94 6.19
CA ARG A 252 -36.69 -15.83 5.67
C ARG A 252 -36.83 -15.88 4.15
N ARG A 253 -37.72 -15.01 3.64
CA ARG A 253 -37.81 -14.58 2.23
C ARG A 253 -36.47 -14.72 1.52
N ARG A 254 -36.46 -15.36 0.34
CA ARG A 254 -35.39 -15.22 -0.66
C ARG A 254 -34.94 -13.77 -0.68
N LYS A 255 -33.66 -13.48 -0.45
CA LYS A 255 -33.11 -12.16 -0.80
C LYS A 255 -32.92 -12.18 -2.31
N GLU A 256 -34.01 -11.94 -3.04
CA GLU A 256 -33.95 -11.63 -4.47
C GLU A 256 -32.91 -10.51 -4.68
N GLY A 257 -31.91 -10.75 -5.53
CA GLY A 257 -30.98 -9.71 -5.99
C GLY A 257 -29.55 -9.70 -5.45
N SER A 258 -29.04 -10.76 -4.79
CA SER A 258 -27.60 -10.85 -4.48
C SER A 258 -26.86 -11.76 -5.47
N ASN A 259 -25.73 -11.31 -5.96
CA ASN A 259 -24.89 -12.08 -6.87
C ASN A 259 -24.27 -13.32 -6.21
N PRO A 260 -24.00 -14.39 -6.99
CA PRO A 260 -23.20 -15.52 -6.51
C PRO A 260 -21.78 -15.04 -6.16
N TYR A 261 -21.12 -15.74 -5.23
CA TYR A 261 -19.76 -15.41 -4.83
C TYR A 261 -19.01 -16.64 -4.32
N TYR A 262 -17.68 -16.53 -4.27
CA TYR A 262 -16.84 -17.47 -3.53
C TYR A 262 -15.84 -16.73 -2.65
N VAL A 263 -15.33 -17.43 -1.65
CA VAL A 263 -14.37 -16.90 -0.68
C VAL A 263 -12.99 -17.44 -1.00
N VAL A 264 -11.99 -16.55 -1.03
CA VAL A 264 -10.58 -16.94 -1.12
C VAL A 264 -9.91 -16.58 0.19
N ASP A 265 -9.53 -17.61 0.93
CA ASP A 265 -8.71 -17.48 2.14
C ASP A 265 -7.22 -17.60 1.80
N TYR A 266 -6.38 -17.26 2.78
CA TYR A 266 -4.95 -17.53 2.70
C TYR A 266 -4.67 -19.01 2.37
N ILE A 267 -3.95 -19.23 1.27
CA ILE A 267 -3.52 -20.54 0.79
C ILE A 267 -2.17 -20.85 1.40
N LEU A 268 -2.14 -21.86 2.27
CA LEU A 268 -0.90 -22.40 2.78
C LEU A 268 -0.21 -23.26 1.71
N PRO A 269 1.13 -23.16 1.60
CA PRO A 269 1.93 -24.10 0.82
C PRO A 269 1.67 -25.54 1.24
N LYS A 270 1.60 -26.45 0.27
CA LYS A 270 1.32 -27.86 0.55
C LYS A 270 2.56 -28.46 1.23
N ASP A 271 2.37 -29.06 2.40
CA ASP A 271 3.44 -29.64 3.21
C ASP A 271 4.55 -28.64 3.61
N ASN A 272 4.35 -27.33 3.45
CA ASN A 272 5.36 -26.30 3.74
C ASN A 272 4.76 -25.04 4.39
N ALA A 273 3.98 -25.19 5.46
CA ALA A 273 3.25 -24.08 6.09
C ALA A 273 4.15 -22.97 6.67
N GLN A 274 5.45 -23.18 6.81
CA GLN A 274 6.43 -22.22 7.31
C GLN A 274 7.32 -21.63 6.20
N ASP A 275 6.86 -21.62 4.94
CA ASP A 275 7.65 -21.15 3.78
C ASP A 275 8.12 -19.69 3.87
N THR A 276 7.48 -18.88 4.72
CA THR A 276 7.89 -17.49 5.00
C THR A 276 8.94 -17.36 6.11
N SER A 277 9.31 -18.46 6.78
CA SER A 277 10.25 -18.43 7.89
C SER A 277 11.71 -18.50 7.39
N PRO A 278 12.60 -17.60 7.88
CA PRO A 278 14.03 -17.67 7.58
C PRO A 278 14.70 -18.99 7.99
N HIS A 279 14.11 -19.72 8.95
CA HIS A 279 14.67 -20.96 9.50
C HIS A 279 14.06 -22.22 8.89
N ASN A 280 13.20 -22.07 7.89
CA ASN A 280 12.54 -23.20 7.28
C ASN A 280 13.52 -24.01 6.41
N ARG A 281 13.77 -25.26 6.80
CA ARG A 281 14.67 -26.17 6.06
C ARG A 281 14.22 -26.46 4.62
N ARG A 282 12.92 -26.35 4.34
CA ARG A 282 12.36 -26.56 3.00
C ARG A 282 12.46 -25.31 2.11
N GLY A 283 12.85 -24.17 2.67
CA GLY A 283 12.87 -22.89 1.97
C GLY A 283 11.48 -22.41 1.55
N VAL A 284 11.46 -21.47 0.61
CA VAL A 284 10.24 -20.89 0.05
C VAL A 284 9.60 -21.88 -0.93
N ASP A 285 8.26 -21.99 -0.93
CA ASP A 285 7.53 -22.72 -1.96
C ASP A 285 7.46 -21.90 -3.24
N HIS A 286 8.53 -21.94 -4.04
CA HIS A 286 8.62 -21.20 -5.30
C HIS A 286 7.54 -21.60 -6.31
N THR A 287 6.96 -22.80 -6.21
CA THR A 287 5.90 -23.23 -7.12
C THR A 287 4.61 -22.46 -6.85
N LEU A 288 4.18 -22.41 -5.58
CA LEU A 288 3.02 -21.62 -5.18
C LEU A 288 3.27 -20.12 -5.38
N ARG A 289 4.42 -19.60 -4.91
CA ARG A 289 4.68 -18.16 -4.93
C ARG A 289 4.83 -17.60 -6.33
N SER A 290 5.46 -18.32 -7.26
CA SER A 290 5.54 -17.87 -8.66
C SER A 290 4.16 -17.87 -9.33
N ALA A 291 3.34 -18.91 -9.11
CA ALA A 291 1.98 -18.97 -9.62
C ALA A 291 1.08 -17.84 -9.07
N GLN A 292 1.26 -17.47 -7.81
CA GLN A 292 0.58 -16.33 -7.21
C GLN A 292 1.02 -15.01 -7.86
N ILE A 293 2.32 -14.79 -8.09
CA ILE A 293 2.79 -13.57 -8.77
C ILE A 293 2.26 -13.50 -10.21
N GLU A 294 2.19 -14.62 -10.94
CA GLU A 294 1.62 -14.67 -12.28
C GLU A 294 0.16 -14.16 -12.28
N LEU A 295 -0.67 -14.63 -11.33
CA LEU A 295 -2.03 -14.11 -11.16
C LEU A 295 -2.04 -12.61 -10.81
N ARG A 296 -1.14 -12.16 -9.92
CA ARG A 296 -1.04 -10.74 -9.57
C ARG A 296 -0.69 -9.85 -10.77
N GLN A 297 0.17 -10.32 -11.68
CA GLN A 297 0.51 -9.60 -12.91
C GLN A 297 -0.72 -9.43 -13.80
N GLU A 298 -1.52 -10.49 -13.96
CA GLU A 298 -2.76 -10.43 -14.74
C GLU A 298 -3.81 -9.52 -14.09
N GLU A 299 -3.93 -9.53 -12.76
CA GLU A 299 -4.81 -8.59 -12.03
C GLU A 299 -4.39 -7.14 -12.22
N ILE A 300 -3.08 -6.86 -12.26
CA ILE A 300 -2.55 -5.50 -12.47
C ILE A 300 -2.82 -5.03 -13.91
N LYS A 301 -2.68 -5.91 -14.91
CA LYS A 301 -3.02 -5.59 -16.31
C LYS A 301 -4.50 -5.26 -16.48
N GLU A 302 -5.39 -6.04 -15.85
CA GLU A 302 -6.82 -5.76 -15.85
C GLU A 302 -7.16 -4.48 -15.07
N ALA A 303 -6.48 -4.21 -13.95
CA ALA A 303 -6.67 -2.97 -13.20
C ALA A 303 -6.28 -1.74 -14.05
N PHE A 304 -5.15 -1.81 -14.76
CA PHE A 304 -4.71 -0.76 -15.69
C PHE A 304 -5.74 -0.52 -16.80
N TYR A 305 -6.29 -1.59 -17.39
CA TYR A 305 -7.36 -1.47 -18.39
C TYR A 305 -8.57 -0.69 -17.87
N ILE A 306 -8.96 -0.88 -16.60
CA ILE A 306 -10.05 -0.08 -16.02
C ILE A 306 -9.65 1.39 -15.87
N LEU A 307 -8.40 1.69 -15.53
CA LEU A 307 -7.91 3.07 -15.52
C LEU A 307 -7.97 3.70 -16.91
N GLU A 308 -7.66 2.96 -17.97
CA GLU A 308 -7.82 3.43 -19.36
C GLU A 308 -9.27 3.78 -19.68
N LEU A 309 -10.22 2.94 -19.26
CA LEU A 309 -11.66 3.22 -19.44
C LEU A 309 -12.09 4.48 -18.70
N LEU A 310 -11.69 4.62 -17.42
CA LEU A 310 -11.99 5.81 -16.62
C LEU A 310 -11.39 7.07 -17.28
N ASN A 311 -10.12 7.03 -17.66
CA ASN A 311 -9.41 8.15 -18.27
C ASN A 311 -9.98 8.52 -19.65
N SER A 312 -10.56 7.56 -20.37
CA SER A 312 -11.18 7.79 -21.68
C SER A 312 -12.63 8.30 -21.59
N GLY A 313 -13.17 8.46 -20.37
CA GLY A 313 -14.54 8.93 -20.15
C GLY A 313 -15.62 7.84 -20.12
N HIS A 314 -15.24 6.56 -20.00
CA HIS A 314 -16.18 5.44 -19.91
C HIS A 314 -16.44 5.03 -18.44
N GLY A 315 -16.48 6.01 -17.52
CA GLY A 315 -16.66 5.75 -16.10
C GLY A 315 -18.04 5.18 -15.74
N ASP A 316 -19.09 5.59 -16.47
CA ASP A 316 -20.43 5.04 -16.30
C ASP A 316 -20.51 3.55 -16.68
N ASP A 317 -19.76 3.12 -17.70
CA ASP A 317 -19.68 1.72 -18.10
C ASP A 317 -19.04 0.89 -16.99
N VAL A 318 -17.91 1.37 -16.44
CA VAL A 318 -17.24 0.75 -15.28
C VAL A 318 -18.18 0.68 -14.08
N ALA A 319 -18.95 1.75 -13.82
CA ALA A 319 -19.91 1.78 -12.74
C ALA A 319 -21.06 0.77 -12.92
N SER A 320 -21.51 0.58 -14.16
CA SER A 320 -22.57 -0.39 -14.50
C SER A 320 -22.12 -1.84 -14.28
N LEU A 321 -20.84 -2.12 -14.55
CA LEU A 321 -20.22 -3.43 -14.34
C LEU A 321 -19.84 -3.69 -12.88
N ASN A 322 -19.80 -2.67 -12.04
CA ASN A 322 -19.33 -2.79 -10.67
C ASN A 322 -20.22 -3.72 -9.83
N LEU A 323 -19.59 -4.73 -9.25
CA LEU A 323 -20.21 -5.75 -8.41
C LEU A 323 -20.24 -5.34 -6.93
N ARG A 324 -19.51 -4.28 -6.52
CA ARG A 324 -19.55 -3.72 -5.16
C ARG A 324 -20.78 -2.85 -4.93
N LYS A 325 -21.97 -3.45 -5.00
CA LYS A 325 -23.27 -2.77 -4.85
C LYS A 325 -24.10 -3.28 -3.69
N LYS A 326 -25.10 -2.50 -3.27
CA LYS A 326 -26.01 -2.83 -2.16
C LYS A 326 -26.63 -4.21 -2.38
N GLY A 327 -26.49 -5.08 -1.38
CA GLY A 327 -27.04 -6.45 -1.41
C GLY A 327 -25.99 -7.52 -1.66
N ASN A 328 -24.89 -7.21 -2.36
CA ASN A 328 -23.79 -8.14 -2.60
C ASN A 328 -22.91 -8.30 -1.35
N VAL A 329 -22.27 -9.47 -1.23
CA VAL A 329 -21.32 -9.73 -0.13
C VAL A 329 -20.17 -8.72 -0.18
N ALA A 330 -19.56 -8.45 0.98
CA ALA A 330 -18.39 -7.58 1.12
C ALA A 330 -18.55 -6.15 0.53
N SER A 331 -19.77 -5.74 0.18
CA SER A 331 -20.06 -4.47 -0.47
C SER A 331 -20.55 -3.43 0.55
N SER A 332 -20.26 -2.16 0.28
CA SER A 332 -20.93 -1.06 0.99
C SER A 332 -22.34 -0.87 0.41
N SER A 333 -23.27 -0.32 1.19
CA SER A 333 -24.60 0.04 0.69
C SER A 333 -24.56 1.22 -0.30
N VAL A 334 -23.46 1.97 -0.33
CA VAL A 334 -23.27 3.15 -1.18
C VAL A 334 -22.74 2.76 -2.56
N GLY A 335 -21.91 1.72 -2.65
CA GLY A 335 -21.23 1.35 -3.90
C GLY A 335 -20.47 2.54 -4.50
N LEU A 336 -20.69 2.81 -5.79
CA LEU A 336 -20.16 3.97 -6.53
C LEU A 336 -21.18 5.11 -6.67
N ASN A 337 -22.28 5.07 -5.91
CA ASN A 337 -23.27 6.16 -5.94
C ASN A 337 -22.62 7.48 -5.52
N GLY A 338 -22.89 8.54 -6.28
CA GLY A 338 -22.37 9.89 -6.03
C GLY A 338 -21.01 10.20 -6.68
N VAL A 339 -20.36 9.23 -7.34
CA VAL A 339 -19.15 9.51 -8.13
C VAL A 339 -19.55 10.28 -9.40
N ASN A 340 -18.87 11.39 -9.67
CA ASN A 340 -19.00 12.13 -10.93
C ASN A 340 -17.95 11.63 -11.93
N TRP A 341 -18.35 10.83 -12.91
CA TRP A 341 -17.43 10.17 -13.84
C TRP A 341 -16.80 11.10 -14.87
N GLU A 342 -17.46 12.21 -15.21
CA GLU A 342 -16.89 13.23 -16.10
C GLU A 342 -15.61 13.84 -15.53
N ASP A 343 -15.48 13.92 -14.20
CA ASP A 343 -14.27 14.43 -13.57
C ASP A 343 -13.06 13.50 -13.76
N TRP A 344 -13.27 12.23 -14.10
CA TRP A 344 -12.20 11.25 -14.32
C TRP A 344 -11.67 11.21 -15.75
N LYS A 345 -12.37 11.83 -16.69
CA LYS A 345 -11.94 11.89 -18.10
C LYS A 345 -10.68 12.74 -18.21
N GLY A 346 -9.62 12.14 -18.75
CA GLY A 346 -8.31 12.78 -18.95
C GLY A 346 -7.57 13.12 -17.65
N SER A 347 -8.04 12.68 -16.48
CA SER A 347 -7.49 13.07 -15.19
C SER A 347 -6.20 12.33 -14.78
N MET A 348 -5.77 11.33 -15.55
CA MET A 348 -4.62 10.48 -15.24
C MET A 348 -3.51 10.59 -16.27
N PHE A 349 -2.26 10.53 -15.79
CA PHE A 349 -1.11 10.16 -16.61
C PHE A 349 -0.98 8.63 -16.61
N LEU A 350 -1.37 8.01 -17.73
CA LEU A 350 -1.26 6.56 -17.94
C LEU A 350 0.04 6.15 -18.66
N ASN A 351 0.87 7.12 -19.02
CA ASN A 351 2.27 6.95 -19.39
C ASN A 351 3.15 7.06 -18.12
N ASN A 352 4.16 6.20 -17.96
CA ASN A 352 5.07 6.20 -16.80
C ASN A 352 4.39 5.98 -15.45
N VAL A 353 3.41 5.05 -15.40
CA VAL A 353 2.78 4.62 -14.15
C VAL A 353 3.82 4.00 -13.21
N THR A 354 3.71 4.31 -11.93
CA THR A 354 4.58 3.73 -10.89
C THR A 354 4.00 2.41 -10.41
N MET A 355 4.81 1.36 -10.38
CA MET A 355 4.49 0.15 -9.64
C MET A 355 5.05 0.26 -8.22
N MET A 356 4.21 0.11 -7.19
CA MET A 356 4.63 0.12 -5.80
C MET A 356 4.15 -1.15 -5.10
N GLY A 357 4.95 -1.73 -4.20
CA GLY A 357 4.50 -2.92 -3.49
C GLY A 357 5.29 -3.25 -2.25
N HIS A 358 4.61 -3.86 -1.28
CA HIS A 358 5.19 -4.23 0.02
C HIS A 358 5.37 -5.74 0.19
N SER A 359 6.50 -6.20 0.72
CA SER A 359 6.76 -7.62 1.01
C SER A 359 6.62 -8.47 -0.26
N PHE A 360 5.67 -9.40 -0.30
CA PHE A 360 5.31 -10.15 -1.51
C PHE A 360 4.80 -9.26 -2.66
N GLY A 361 4.20 -8.12 -2.34
CA GLY A 361 3.91 -7.07 -3.31
C GLY A 361 5.17 -6.42 -3.87
N GLY A 362 6.26 -6.34 -3.10
CA GLY A 362 7.57 -5.91 -3.59
C GLY A 362 8.15 -6.90 -4.61
N ALA A 363 8.04 -8.21 -4.35
CA ALA A 363 8.39 -9.25 -5.32
C ALA A 363 7.53 -9.16 -6.60
N THR A 364 6.26 -8.80 -6.46
CA THR A 364 5.34 -8.53 -7.58
C THR A 364 5.81 -7.32 -8.38
N THR A 365 6.19 -6.23 -7.71
CA THR A 365 6.75 -5.02 -8.35
C THR A 365 8.00 -5.34 -9.17
N VAL A 366 8.92 -6.17 -8.66
CA VAL A 366 10.09 -6.62 -9.42
C VAL A 366 9.68 -7.30 -10.73
N GLN A 367 8.74 -8.26 -10.69
CA GLN A 367 8.29 -8.95 -11.90
C GLN A 367 7.58 -8.04 -12.90
N ILE A 368 6.76 -7.09 -12.41
CA ILE A 368 6.14 -6.07 -13.27
C ILE A 368 7.18 -5.17 -13.94
N CYS A 369 8.23 -4.77 -13.21
CA CYS A 369 9.31 -3.95 -13.77
C CYS A 369 10.21 -4.72 -14.76
N ARG A 370 10.29 -6.05 -14.65
CA ARG A 370 10.96 -6.92 -15.63
C ARG A 370 10.14 -7.15 -16.90
N ASP A 371 8.82 -7.02 -16.84
CA ASP A 371 7.95 -7.23 -18.00
C ASP A 371 8.06 -6.06 -18.99
N TYR A 372 8.89 -6.25 -20.02
CA TYR A 372 9.11 -5.26 -21.07
C TYR A 372 7.86 -4.94 -21.91
N THR A 373 6.83 -5.80 -21.88
CA THR A 373 5.58 -5.57 -22.62
C THR A 373 4.70 -4.51 -21.95
N LEU A 374 4.96 -4.22 -20.67
CA LEU A 374 4.28 -3.19 -19.90
C LEU A 374 5.01 -1.85 -20.05
N GLU A 375 4.99 -1.29 -21.27
CA GLU A 375 5.64 -0.02 -21.61
C GLU A 375 5.06 1.17 -20.82
N TRP A 376 3.81 1.05 -20.36
CA TRP A 376 3.15 2.05 -19.54
C TRP A 376 3.69 2.13 -18.10
N ILE A 377 4.42 1.11 -17.62
CA ILE A 377 5.14 1.17 -16.34
C ILE A 377 6.47 1.89 -16.54
N GLY A 378 6.70 2.98 -15.81
CA GLY A 378 7.94 3.77 -15.91
C GLY A 378 8.99 3.40 -14.85
N GLN A 379 8.56 3.08 -13.62
CA GLN A 379 9.46 2.93 -12.47
C GLN A 379 8.85 2.05 -11.38
N GLY A 380 9.71 1.52 -10.50
CA GLY A 380 9.30 0.67 -9.37
C GLY A 380 9.71 1.23 -8.00
N VAL A 381 8.79 1.15 -7.04
CA VAL A 381 9.03 1.45 -5.62
C VAL A 381 8.77 0.20 -4.78
N ILE A 382 9.82 -0.36 -4.20
CA ILE A 382 9.77 -1.63 -3.47
C ILE A 382 9.88 -1.35 -1.97
N LEU A 383 8.89 -1.81 -1.21
CA LEU A 383 8.81 -1.63 0.23
C LEU A 383 9.07 -2.98 0.92
N ASP A 384 10.26 -3.12 1.50
CA ASP A 384 10.68 -4.24 2.34
C ASP A 384 10.37 -5.62 1.71
N ALA A 385 10.94 -5.83 0.52
CA ALA A 385 10.63 -6.96 -0.34
C ALA A 385 10.88 -8.31 0.35
N TRP A 386 9.98 -9.27 0.09
CA TRP A 386 10.29 -10.67 0.33
C TRP A 386 11.05 -11.23 -0.88
N GLY A 387 12.34 -10.88 -0.98
CA GLY A 387 13.22 -11.21 -2.09
C GLY A 387 13.34 -12.71 -2.38
N GLN A 388 13.26 -13.55 -1.34
CA GLN A 388 13.29 -15.02 -1.50
C GLN A 388 12.07 -15.57 -2.28
N ALA A 389 10.95 -14.86 -2.34
CA ALA A 389 9.79 -15.26 -3.14
C ALA A 389 9.81 -14.69 -4.56
N THR A 390 10.75 -13.80 -4.88
CA THR A 390 10.89 -13.22 -6.21
C THR A 390 11.44 -14.29 -7.17
N PRO A 391 10.73 -14.60 -8.28
CA PRO A 391 11.27 -15.46 -9.33
C PRO A 391 12.63 -14.93 -9.82
N PRO A 392 13.57 -15.81 -10.20
CA PRO A 392 14.86 -15.38 -10.72
C PRO A 392 14.68 -14.55 -12.00
N ALA A 393 15.66 -13.69 -12.30
CA ALA A 393 15.68 -13.00 -13.58
C ALA A 393 15.86 -13.98 -14.72
N GLY A 394 15.33 -13.63 -15.89
CA GLY A 394 15.62 -14.36 -17.11
C GLY A 394 17.03 -14.08 -17.63
N GLU A 395 17.48 -14.90 -18.58
CA GLU A 395 18.80 -14.74 -19.20
C GLU A 395 18.83 -13.56 -20.18
N ASN A 396 17.67 -13.21 -20.75
CA ASN A 396 17.57 -12.15 -21.73
C ASN A 396 17.49 -10.77 -21.08
N ARG A 397 18.05 -9.74 -21.74
CA ARG A 397 17.92 -8.34 -21.29
C ARG A 397 16.45 -7.89 -21.16
N LYS A 398 15.56 -8.47 -21.95
CA LYS A 398 14.11 -8.21 -21.91
C LYS A 398 13.40 -8.78 -20.69
N GLU A 399 14.08 -9.62 -19.92
CA GLU A 399 13.56 -10.29 -18.72
C GLU A 399 14.26 -9.77 -17.44
N ARG A 400 14.99 -8.65 -17.57
CA ARG A 400 15.71 -7.95 -16.50
C ARG A 400 15.12 -6.57 -16.28
N ILE A 401 15.36 -6.01 -15.10
CA ILE A 401 14.89 -4.67 -14.76
C ILE A 401 15.72 -3.65 -15.54
N ALA A 402 15.05 -2.86 -16.39
CA ALA A 402 15.67 -1.76 -17.15
C ALA A 402 15.02 -0.41 -16.86
N LYS A 403 14.33 -0.30 -15.72
CA LYS A 403 13.53 0.85 -15.30
C LYS A 403 14.05 1.38 -13.97
N PRO A 404 13.98 2.69 -13.69
CA PRO A 404 14.40 3.23 -12.41
C PRO A 404 13.72 2.52 -11.23
N LEU A 405 14.50 2.28 -10.18
CA LEU A 405 14.07 1.48 -9.04
C LEU A 405 14.53 2.08 -7.71
N ILE A 406 13.66 2.03 -6.70
CA ILE A 406 14.04 2.25 -5.30
C ILE A 406 13.56 1.10 -4.44
N SER A 407 14.45 0.55 -3.62
CA SER A 407 14.17 -0.46 -2.61
C SER A 407 14.36 0.12 -1.21
N ILE A 408 13.30 0.15 -0.41
CA ILE A 408 13.31 0.68 0.95
C ILE A 408 13.03 -0.50 1.90
N SER A 409 14.03 -0.95 2.63
CA SER A 409 13.97 -2.11 3.52
C SER A 409 13.81 -1.73 4.99
N SER A 410 13.36 -2.69 5.80
CA SER A 410 13.43 -2.59 7.26
C SER A 410 14.72 -3.18 7.80
N GLU A 411 15.20 -2.68 8.94
CA GLU A 411 16.43 -3.20 9.57
C GLU A 411 16.30 -4.69 9.94
N ALA A 412 15.12 -5.11 10.40
CA ALA A 412 14.88 -6.51 10.75
C ALA A 412 15.02 -7.47 9.55
N PHE A 413 14.52 -7.06 8.37
CA PHE A 413 14.62 -7.84 7.13
C PHE A 413 15.99 -7.73 6.47
N MET A 414 16.68 -6.59 6.61
CA MET A 414 18.08 -6.44 6.19
C MET A 414 18.98 -7.50 6.85
N HIS A 415 18.75 -7.82 8.13
CA HIS A 415 19.50 -8.87 8.82
C HIS A 415 19.20 -10.30 8.38
N TRP A 416 18.15 -10.52 7.57
CA TRP A 416 17.92 -11.80 6.93
C TRP A 416 18.75 -11.88 5.66
N LYS A 417 19.98 -12.37 5.80
CA LYS A 417 20.99 -12.40 4.73
C LYS A 417 20.47 -12.95 3.41
N ASP A 418 19.89 -14.16 3.39
CA ASP A 418 19.39 -14.76 2.15
C ASP A 418 18.33 -13.90 1.44
N ASN A 419 17.51 -13.17 2.21
CA ASN A 419 16.54 -12.24 1.64
C ASN A 419 17.20 -10.95 1.14
N PHE A 420 18.11 -10.40 1.93
CA PHE A 420 18.85 -9.19 1.58
C PHE A 420 19.71 -9.39 0.32
N ASP A 421 20.38 -10.53 0.19
CA ASP A 421 21.16 -10.91 -1.00
C ASP A 421 20.27 -10.93 -2.25
N LYS A 422 19.01 -11.35 -2.13
CA LYS A 422 18.02 -11.26 -3.23
C LYS A 422 17.60 -9.83 -3.54
N VAL A 423 17.53 -8.95 -2.54
CA VAL A 423 17.27 -7.52 -2.75
C VAL A 423 18.42 -6.85 -3.48
N VAL A 424 19.67 -7.20 -3.13
CA VAL A 424 20.87 -6.75 -3.84
C VAL A 424 20.83 -7.25 -5.28
N GLU A 425 20.54 -8.54 -5.52
CA GLU A 425 20.51 -9.15 -6.86
C GLU A 425 19.60 -8.38 -7.83
N PHE A 426 18.34 -8.12 -7.47
CA PHE A 426 17.44 -7.40 -8.38
C PHE A 426 17.72 -5.89 -8.47
N SER A 427 18.39 -5.32 -7.47
CA SER A 427 18.83 -3.91 -7.52
C SER A 427 20.04 -3.75 -8.45
N ASP A 428 20.95 -4.72 -8.40
CA ASP A 428 22.08 -4.81 -9.33
C ASP A 428 21.59 -5.04 -10.77
N GLU A 429 20.53 -5.82 -11.01
CA GLU A 429 19.92 -5.94 -12.34
C GLU A 429 19.54 -4.58 -12.94
N ALA A 430 18.93 -3.69 -12.14
CA ALA A 430 18.56 -2.35 -12.57
C ALA A 430 19.80 -1.49 -12.85
N ARG A 431 20.77 -1.51 -11.93
CA ARG A 431 22.03 -0.77 -12.05
C ARG A 431 22.84 -1.20 -13.29
N GLU A 432 23.01 -2.50 -13.49
CA GLU A 432 23.72 -3.09 -14.65
C GLU A 432 23.03 -2.77 -15.98
N SER A 433 21.71 -2.61 -15.96
CA SER A 433 20.94 -2.20 -17.14
C SER A 433 21.04 -0.70 -17.46
N GLY A 434 21.73 0.08 -16.61
CA GLY A 434 21.90 1.53 -16.73
C GLY A 434 20.75 2.35 -16.14
N ALA A 435 19.84 1.74 -15.38
CA ALA A 435 18.76 2.46 -14.73
C ALA A 435 19.21 3.06 -13.38
N LEU A 436 18.60 4.18 -12.99
CA LEU A 436 18.83 4.76 -11.66
C LEU A 436 18.28 3.81 -10.58
N CYS A 437 19.12 3.46 -9.61
CA CYS A 437 18.77 2.51 -8.55
C CYS A 437 19.19 2.98 -7.17
N TRP A 438 18.23 3.03 -6.24
CA TRP A 438 18.47 3.29 -4.83
C TRP A 438 18.10 2.08 -3.97
N MET A 439 18.90 1.81 -2.94
CA MET A 439 18.64 0.78 -1.95
C MET A 439 18.90 1.35 -0.56
N LEU A 440 17.84 1.41 0.25
CA LEU A 440 17.82 2.06 1.55
C LEU A 440 17.33 1.09 2.64
N THR A 441 17.71 1.33 3.88
CA THR A 441 17.14 0.70 5.08
C THR A 441 16.70 1.77 6.08
N ILE A 442 15.48 1.67 6.59
CA ILE A 442 15.02 2.50 7.70
C ILE A 442 15.54 1.91 9.02
N VAL A 443 16.38 2.64 9.73
CA VAL A 443 17.03 2.17 10.96
C VAL A 443 16.00 2.06 12.10
N GLY A 444 16.14 1.02 12.92
CA GLY A 444 15.25 0.72 14.05
C GLY A 444 13.89 0.16 13.64
N SER A 445 13.67 -0.13 12.35
CA SER A 445 12.39 -0.58 11.83
C SER A 445 12.26 -2.10 11.72
N THR A 446 11.02 -2.57 11.69
CA THR A 446 10.67 -3.98 11.54
C THR A 446 9.71 -4.12 10.36
N HIS A 447 9.49 -5.34 9.87
CA HIS A 447 8.74 -5.57 8.65
C HIS A 447 7.36 -4.89 8.61
N LEU A 448 6.63 -4.90 9.72
CA LEU A 448 5.29 -4.32 9.78
C LEU A 448 5.28 -2.78 9.90
N ALA A 449 6.45 -2.14 10.03
CA ALA A 449 6.57 -0.68 10.17
C ALA A 449 6.01 0.09 8.96
N MET A 450 5.97 -0.53 7.78
CA MET A 450 5.43 0.01 6.53
C MET A 450 3.95 -0.34 6.32
N THR A 451 3.24 -0.77 7.36
CA THR A 451 1.81 -1.11 7.30
C THR A 451 1.01 -0.29 8.31
N ASP A 452 -0.31 -0.19 8.11
CA ASP A 452 -1.20 0.46 9.06
C ASP A 452 -1.17 -0.19 10.45
N LEU A 453 -0.76 -1.46 10.55
CA LEU A 453 -0.64 -2.15 11.83
C LEU A 453 0.36 -1.46 12.76
N ALA A 454 1.38 -0.78 12.23
CA ALA A 454 2.38 -0.13 13.05
C ALA A 454 1.84 1.09 13.79
N VAL A 455 1.02 1.90 13.11
CA VAL A 455 0.36 3.07 13.69
C VAL A 455 -0.89 2.71 14.48
N LEU A 456 -1.58 1.63 14.10
CA LEU A 456 -2.69 1.11 14.89
C LEU A 456 -2.16 0.50 16.18
N TYR A 457 -1.12 -0.32 16.18
CA TYR A 457 -0.67 -1.06 17.37
C TYR A 457 0.76 -0.70 17.82
N PRO A 458 1.06 0.57 18.13
CA PRO A 458 2.43 1.02 18.37
C PRO A 458 3.08 0.40 19.63
N GLN A 459 2.29 0.13 20.68
CA GLN A 459 2.81 -0.55 21.87
C GLN A 459 3.15 -2.02 21.58
N TRP A 460 2.30 -2.71 20.81
CA TRP A 460 2.55 -4.08 20.37
C TRP A 460 3.81 -4.16 19.51
N MET A 461 3.97 -3.23 18.57
CA MET A 461 5.20 -3.10 17.76
C MET A 461 6.45 -2.88 18.61
N SER A 462 6.39 -1.98 19.59
CA SER A 462 7.55 -1.66 20.44
C SER A 462 7.89 -2.78 21.43
N ILE A 463 6.90 -3.48 21.99
CA ILE A 463 7.12 -4.49 23.03
C ILE A 463 7.42 -5.86 22.43
N LEU A 464 6.62 -6.31 21.46
CA LEU A 464 6.70 -7.67 20.92
C LEU A 464 7.59 -7.77 19.69
N MET A 465 7.40 -6.87 18.72
CA MET A 465 8.25 -6.81 17.52
C MET A 465 9.59 -6.09 17.78
N LYS A 466 9.74 -5.46 18.95
CA LYS A 466 10.94 -4.68 19.33
C LYS A 466 11.31 -3.61 18.28
N SER A 467 10.31 -3.06 17.59
CA SER A 467 10.51 -1.90 16.71
C SER A 467 10.96 -0.71 17.55
N MET A 468 12.05 -0.08 17.14
CA MET A 468 12.65 1.06 17.85
C MET A 468 12.30 2.40 17.23
N VAL A 469 12.15 2.43 15.91
CA VAL A 469 11.71 3.61 15.17
C VAL A 469 10.29 4.01 15.57
N ASN A 470 10.01 5.30 15.48
CA ASN A 470 8.64 5.76 15.59
C ASN A 470 7.80 5.29 14.38
N PRO A 471 6.61 4.69 14.57
CA PRO A 471 5.78 4.24 13.46
C PRO A 471 5.39 5.35 12.47
N THR A 472 5.01 6.53 12.95
CA THR A 472 4.65 7.66 12.08
C THR A 472 5.86 8.17 11.31
N ARG A 473 7.03 8.27 11.96
CA ARG A 473 8.29 8.65 11.29
C ARG A 473 8.74 7.62 10.27
N ALA A 474 8.63 6.32 10.56
CA ALA A 474 8.98 5.26 9.61
C ALA A 474 8.11 5.35 8.34
N ILE A 475 6.81 5.59 8.49
CA ILE A 475 5.89 5.85 7.38
C ILE A 475 6.30 7.12 6.63
N SER A 476 6.57 8.22 7.34
CA SER A 476 7.03 9.49 6.76
C SER A 476 8.32 9.31 5.96
N LEU A 477 9.36 8.65 6.50
CA LEU A 477 10.61 8.38 5.80
C LEU A 477 10.38 7.54 4.54
N THR A 478 9.52 6.52 4.63
CA THR A 478 9.14 5.69 3.47
C THR A 478 8.52 6.55 2.36
N ILE A 479 7.59 7.44 2.73
CA ILE A 479 6.86 8.29 1.78
C ILE A 479 7.76 9.37 1.22
N THR A 480 8.51 10.10 2.06
CA THR A 480 9.43 11.15 1.64
C THR A 480 10.49 10.59 0.67
N ALA A 481 11.12 9.46 0.99
CA ALA A 481 12.09 8.83 0.08
C ALA A 481 11.44 8.40 -1.25
N SER A 482 10.20 7.89 -1.21
CA SER A 482 9.46 7.54 -2.43
C SER A 482 9.14 8.78 -3.26
N LEU A 483 8.72 9.89 -2.63
CA LEU A 483 8.40 11.14 -3.31
C LEU A 483 9.63 11.81 -3.92
N GLU A 484 10.77 11.82 -3.21
CA GLU A 484 12.04 12.31 -3.74
C GLU A 484 12.49 11.50 -4.96
N PHE A 485 12.38 10.17 -4.89
CA PHE A 485 12.66 9.29 -6.02
C PHE A 485 11.76 9.63 -7.22
N LEU A 486 10.45 9.72 -6.99
CA LEU A 486 9.47 10.04 -8.05
C LEU A 486 9.68 11.43 -8.65
N LYS A 487 10.13 12.40 -7.86
CA LYS A 487 10.48 13.75 -8.32
C LYS A 487 11.65 13.75 -9.31
N ILE A 488 12.56 12.77 -9.18
CA ILE A 488 13.70 12.58 -10.08
C ILE A 488 13.28 11.81 -11.33
N VAL A 489 12.51 10.73 -11.19
CA VAL A 489 12.31 9.79 -12.31
C VAL A 489 11.09 10.07 -13.18
N LEU A 490 10.08 10.77 -12.65
CA LEU A 490 8.86 11.09 -13.41
C LEU A 490 9.09 12.23 -14.39
N PRO A 491 8.41 12.22 -15.56
CA PRO A 491 8.47 13.32 -16.52
C PRO A 491 8.09 14.67 -15.90
N PRO A 492 8.70 15.79 -16.34
CA PRO A 492 8.41 17.13 -15.78
C PRO A 492 6.94 17.54 -15.84
N GLU A 493 6.20 17.07 -16.84
CA GLU A 493 4.75 17.30 -16.96
C GLU A 493 3.96 16.73 -15.77
N GLN A 494 4.43 15.62 -15.18
CA GLN A 494 3.78 14.95 -14.05
C GLN A 494 4.20 15.54 -12.70
N THR A 495 5.29 16.31 -12.68
CA THR A 495 5.86 16.92 -11.46
C THR A 495 5.70 18.45 -11.42
N LYS A 496 5.17 19.09 -12.48
CA LYS A 496 5.09 20.55 -12.66
C LYS A 496 4.53 21.33 -11.47
N TYR A 497 3.54 20.77 -10.78
CA TYR A 497 2.86 21.39 -9.64
C TYR A 497 2.88 20.51 -8.38
N ASN A 498 4.01 19.87 -8.13
CA ASN A 498 4.16 19.04 -6.94
C ASN A 498 4.47 19.87 -5.68
N MET A 499 3.80 19.53 -4.58
CA MET A 499 4.09 20.03 -3.23
C MET A 499 4.66 18.91 -2.36
N TRP A 500 5.44 18.03 -2.98
CA TRP A 500 5.91 16.80 -2.35
C TRP A 500 6.91 17.11 -1.24
N ALA A 501 6.88 16.30 -0.19
CA ALA A 501 7.86 16.37 0.88
C ALA A 501 9.27 16.10 0.32
N ASP A 502 10.24 16.87 0.80
CA ASP A 502 11.63 16.81 0.36
C ASP A 502 12.51 17.10 1.59
N GLU A 503 13.11 16.05 2.13
CA GLU A 503 14.06 16.11 3.24
C GLU A 503 15.50 15.88 2.76
N GLN A 504 15.71 15.85 1.43
CA GLN A 504 16.98 15.59 0.76
C GLN A 504 17.61 14.23 1.11
N LEU A 505 16.79 13.23 1.47
CA LEU A 505 17.22 11.89 1.88
C LEU A 505 18.06 11.19 0.79
N LEU A 506 17.66 11.35 -0.48
CA LEU A 506 18.36 10.73 -1.62
C LEU A 506 19.58 11.53 -2.09
N GLN A 507 19.57 12.85 -1.88
CA GLN A 507 20.65 13.75 -2.31
C GLN A 507 21.80 13.80 -1.31
N SER A 508 21.54 13.60 -0.02
CA SER A 508 22.57 13.62 1.02
C SER A 508 23.41 12.34 1.08
N ALA A 509 23.04 11.29 0.34
CA ALA A 509 23.68 9.98 0.41
C ALA A 509 24.89 9.90 -0.54
N GLU A 510 26.09 9.76 0.03
CA GLU A 510 27.29 9.41 -0.74
C GLU A 510 27.22 7.95 -1.20
N GLN A 511 27.75 7.67 -2.40
CA GLN A 511 27.78 6.31 -2.94
C GLN A 511 28.68 5.42 -2.05
N PRO A 512 28.12 4.36 -1.45
CA PRO A 512 28.92 3.46 -0.64
C PRO A 512 29.89 2.65 -1.53
N PRO A 513 31.10 2.33 -1.04
CA PRO A 513 32.14 1.65 -1.82
C PRO A 513 31.72 0.25 -2.29
N GLU A 514 30.92 -0.48 -1.49
CA GLU A 514 30.21 -1.68 -1.93
C GLU A 514 28.83 -1.79 -1.24
N PRO A 515 27.78 -2.30 -1.92
CA PRO A 515 26.45 -2.50 -1.31
C PRO A 515 26.42 -3.51 -0.16
N THR A 516 27.47 -4.33 -0.05
CA THR A 516 27.63 -5.42 0.91
C THR A 516 28.69 -5.15 1.98
N GLU A 517 29.09 -3.88 2.19
CA GLU A 517 29.87 -3.48 3.37
C GLU A 517 29.27 -4.08 4.66
N PRO A 518 30.07 -4.28 5.73
CA PRO A 518 29.60 -4.99 6.92
C PRO A 518 28.31 -4.35 7.45
N LEU A 519 27.20 -5.07 7.27
CA LEU A 519 25.88 -4.71 7.79
C LEU A 519 26.02 -4.27 9.25
N ARG A 520 25.63 -3.03 9.62
CA ARG A 520 25.68 -2.54 11.00
C ARG A 520 25.03 -3.58 11.91
N THR A 521 25.79 -4.15 12.83
CA THR A 521 25.30 -5.25 13.68
C THR A 521 24.67 -4.78 14.99
N ASP A 522 24.55 -3.47 15.18
CA ASP A 522 24.19 -2.84 16.47
C ASP A 522 22.87 -3.38 17.05
N HIS A 523 21.89 -3.64 16.17
CA HIS A 523 20.57 -4.16 16.55
C HIS A 523 20.28 -5.56 15.99
N ALA A 524 21.33 -6.26 15.53
CA ALA A 524 21.21 -7.56 14.91
C ALA A 524 20.47 -8.54 15.84
N PRO A 525 19.38 -9.17 15.35
CA PRO A 525 18.65 -10.15 16.14
C PRO A 525 19.50 -11.37 16.46
N ASP A 526 19.18 -12.01 17.60
CA ASP A 526 19.64 -13.38 17.82
C ASP A 526 19.07 -14.29 16.72
N HIS A 527 19.81 -15.32 16.30
CA HIS A 527 19.47 -16.18 15.15
C HIS A 527 17.99 -16.57 15.08
N LYS A 528 17.36 -17.00 16.18
CA LYS A 528 15.93 -17.40 16.26
C LYS A 528 14.91 -16.29 15.94
N TRP A 529 15.33 -15.03 15.86
CA TRP A 529 14.48 -13.84 15.71
C TRP A 529 14.77 -13.03 14.45
N VAL A 530 15.68 -13.52 13.59
CA VAL A 530 15.99 -12.95 12.27
C VAL A 530 14.69 -12.72 11.50
N ALA A 531 14.60 -11.58 10.81
CA ALA A 531 13.44 -11.12 10.05
C ALA A 531 12.18 -10.75 10.87
N VAL A 532 12.17 -11.01 12.20
CA VAL A 532 10.96 -10.85 13.03
C VAL A 532 11.06 -9.66 13.98
N ARG A 533 12.16 -9.55 14.73
CA ARG A 533 12.32 -8.48 15.75
C ARG A 533 13.77 -8.04 15.86
N LEU A 534 14.00 -6.81 16.32
CA LEU A 534 15.35 -6.31 16.58
C LEU A 534 15.85 -6.66 17.98
N LYS A 535 17.17 -6.56 18.19
CA LYS A 535 17.79 -6.64 19.51
C LYS A 535 17.99 -5.23 20.06
N ILE A 536 17.39 -4.96 21.22
CA ILE A 536 17.53 -3.67 21.90
C ILE A 536 18.63 -3.80 22.98
N PRO A 537 19.81 -3.19 22.81
CA PRO A 537 20.83 -3.21 23.84
C PRO A 537 20.36 -2.45 25.08
N ASN A 538 20.62 -2.99 26.28
CA ASN A 538 20.22 -2.38 27.55
C ASN A 538 18.72 -2.01 27.62
N GLU A 539 17.85 -2.91 27.13
CA GLU A 539 16.41 -2.69 26.92
C GLU A 539 15.69 -2.02 28.10
N PHE A 540 15.95 -2.46 29.34
CA PHE A 540 15.36 -1.85 30.54
C PHE A 540 15.72 -0.36 30.66
N SER A 541 16.99 -0.01 30.51
CA SER A 541 17.47 1.37 30.59
C SER A 541 16.88 2.22 29.46
N VAL A 542 16.85 1.70 28.23
CA VAL A 542 16.29 2.40 27.07
C VAL A 542 14.79 2.70 27.28
N ARG A 543 14.02 1.72 27.74
CA ARG A 543 12.59 1.87 28.01
C ARG A 543 12.32 2.87 29.15
N VAL A 544 13.12 2.82 30.22
CA VAL A 544 13.03 3.78 31.33
C VAL A 544 13.34 5.20 30.85
N LYS A 545 14.42 5.41 30.07
CA LYS A 545 14.75 6.71 29.47
C LYS A 545 13.62 7.22 28.59
N ALA A 546 13.08 6.37 27.71
CA ALA A 546 11.96 6.73 26.85
C ALA A 546 10.71 7.13 27.65
N TRP A 547 10.41 6.42 28.75
CA TRP A 547 9.33 6.79 29.66
C TRP A 547 9.56 8.15 30.32
N PHE A 548 10.74 8.40 30.87
CA PHE A 548 11.09 9.72 31.44
C PHE A 548 10.97 10.85 30.41
N ARG A 549 11.48 10.67 29.18
CA ARG A 549 11.35 11.66 28.10
C ARG A 549 9.88 11.99 27.80
N ARG A 550 9.02 10.97 27.71
CA ARG A 550 7.58 11.14 27.46
C ARG A 550 6.88 11.87 28.60
N THR A 551 7.13 11.47 29.84
CA THR A 551 6.54 12.09 31.04
C THR A 551 6.98 13.54 31.19
N TRP A 552 8.27 13.83 31.00
CA TRP A 552 8.81 15.20 31.11
C TRP A 552 8.23 16.14 30.04
N ARG A 553 8.11 15.69 28.78
CA ARG A 553 7.47 16.47 27.71
C ARG A 553 5.97 16.66 27.97
N PHE A 554 5.26 15.65 28.46
CA PHE A 554 3.84 15.80 28.83
C PHE A 554 3.64 16.88 29.90
N VAL A 555 4.53 16.94 30.89
CA VAL A 555 4.50 17.97 31.95
C VAL A 555 4.82 19.36 31.39
N ILE A 556 5.76 19.49 30.46
CA ILE A 556 6.17 20.79 29.90
C ILE A 556 5.18 21.33 28.86
N CYS A 557 4.57 20.47 28.04
CA CYS A 557 3.73 20.90 26.93
C CYS A 557 2.26 21.24 27.30
N ALA A 558 1.91 21.20 28.59
CA ALA A 558 0.67 21.74 29.18
C ALA A 558 -0.56 21.79 28.23
N GLY A 559 -1.01 20.63 27.74
CA GLY A 559 -2.32 20.50 27.08
C GLY A 559 -2.44 20.97 25.62
N ARG A 560 -1.36 21.33 24.91
CA ARG A 560 -1.39 21.41 23.43
C ARG A 560 -1.22 20.02 22.81
N GLU A 561 -2.07 19.74 21.82
CA GLU A 561 -2.32 18.43 21.16
C GLU A 561 -1.28 17.33 21.45
N VAL A 562 -1.51 16.59 22.54
CA VAL A 562 -0.74 15.39 22.95
C VAL A 562 -0.93 14.22 21.94
N ALA A 563 -1.69 14.45 20.87
CA ALA A 563 -2.14 13.46 19.92
C ALA A 563 -1.05 13.00 18.92
N ASP A 564 -0.03 13.81 18.67
CA ASP A 564 1.01 13.53 17.66
C ASP A 564 2.33 13.06 18.29
N LEU A 565 2.38 12.85 19.60
CA LEU A 565 3.55 12.38 20.35
C LEU A 565 3.63 10.84 20.43
N ALA A 566 3.31 10.13 19.35
CA ALA A 566 3.94 8.83 19.18
C ALA A 566 5.41 9.15 18.96
N HIS A 567 6.28 8.92 19.94
CA HIS A 567 7.73 8.94 19.76
C HIS A 567 8.26 7.52 19.82
N GLY A 568 9.30 7.23 19.02
CA GLY A 568 9.95 5.93 18.97
C GLY A 568 10.54 5.53 20.31
N LEU A 569 11.04 4.30 20.39
CA LEU A 569 11.83 3.88 21.54
C LEU A 569 13.19 4.61 21.55
N HIS A 570 13.73 4.86 20.36
CA HIS A 570 14.93 5.64 20.11
C HIS A 570 14.58 6.88 19.27
N ASP A 571 15.16 8.04 19.59
CA ASP A 571 15.14 9.22 18.73
C ASP A 571 16.48 9.17 17.98
N PHE A 572 16.47 8.69 16.73
CA PHE A 572 17.65 8.72 15.87
C PHE A 572 17.88 10.17 15.42
N GLY A 573 19.14 10.61 15.28
CA GLY A 573 19.42 11.91 14.66
C GLY A 573 19.04 11.89 13.17
N GLU A 574 18.80 13.05 12.55
CA GLU A 574 18.35 13.15 11.14
C GLU A 574 19.26 12.38 10.16
N GLN A 575 20.56 12.26 10.45
CA GLN A 575 21.53 11.53 9.62
C GLN A 575 21.67 10.03 9.96
N GLU A 576 20.97 9.53 10.98
CA GLU A 576 21.05 8.12 11.43
C GLU A 576 19.76 7.33 11.17
N GLU A 577 18.72 7.96 10.61
CA GLU A 577 17.40 7.36 10.39
C GLU A 577 17.33 6.44 9.16
N ILE A 578 18.13 6.73 8.14
CA ILE A 578 18.20 5.96 6.89
C ILE A 578 19.64 5.54 6.64
N TRP A 579 19.81 4.28 6.23
CA TRP A 579 21.05 3.77 5.69
C TRP A 579 20.92 3.52 4.19
N THR A 580 21.78 4.14 3.39
CA THR A 580 21.94 3.87 1.96
C THR A 580 22.95 2.76 1.69
N HIS A 581 22.51 1.70 1.02
CA HIS A 581 23.35 0.59 0.52
C HIS A 581 23.70 0.73 -0.95
N MET A 582 22.85 1.41 -1.73
CA MET A 582 23.08 1.67 -3.14
C MET A 582 22.44 3.01 -3.50
N CYS A 583 23.14 3.83 -4.27
CA CYS A 583 22.60 5.00 -4.93
C CYS A 583 23.38 5.26 -6.23
N PRO A 584 22.77 5.93 -7.23
CA PRO A 584 23.48 6.41 -8.41
C PRO A 584 24.40 7.58 -8.05
N THR A 585 25.37 7.87 -8.93
CA THR A 585 26.20 9.07 -8.79
C THR A 585 25.38 10.34 -9.05
N HIS A 586 25.80 11.47 -8.49
CA HIS A 586 25.18 12.76 -8.77
C HIS A 586 25.17 13.09 -10.26
N GLU A 587 26.26 12.77 -10.98
CA GLU A 587 26.37 12.95 -12.43
C GLU A 587 25.30 12.14 -13.18
N MET A 588 25.10 10.86 -12.84
CA MET A 588 24.06 10.03 -13.46
C MET A 588 22.66 10.59 -13.23
N VAL A 589 22.39 11.13 -12.04
CA VAL A 589 21.10 11.76 -11.71
C VAL A 589 20.92 13.05 -12.53
N GLU A 590 21.94 13.89 -12.61
CA GLU A 590 21.91 15.13 -13.40
C GLU A 590 21.75 14.84 -14.91
N GLU A 591 22.48 13.87 -15.45
CA GLU A 591 22.34 13.40 -16.83
C GLU A 591 20.93 12.89 -17.12
N TYR A 592 20.36 12.07 -16.23
CA TYR A 592 18.98 11.61 -16.37
C TYR A 592 18.00 12.80 -16.36
N MET A 593 18.14 13.71 -15.39
CA MET A 593 17.26 14.87 -15.26
C MET A 593 17.36 15.83 -16.45
N THR A 594 18.51 15.90 -17.12
CA THR A 594 18.70 16.73 -18.32
C THR A 594 18.21 16.08 -19.61
N GLN A 595 18.17 14.75 -19.70
CA GLN A 595 17.59 14.05 -20.85
C GLN A 595 16.07 14.24 -20.97
N PHE A 596 15.38 14.47 -19.84
CA PHE A 596 13.91 14.56 -19.80
C PHE A 596 13.38 15.97 -19.48
N ARG A 597 14.26 16.97 -19.31
CA ARG A 597 13.91 18.40 -19.19
C ARG A 597 14.13 19.12 -20.51
#